data_AF-A0A935QYH8-F1
#
_entry.id   AF-A0A935QYH8-F1
#
_cell.length_a   1.000
_cell.length_b   1.000
_cell.length_c   1.000
_cell.angle_alpha   90.00
_cell.angle_beta   90.00
_cell.angle_gamma   90.00
#
_symmetry.space_group_name_H-M   'P 1'
#
loop_
_entity.id
_entity.type
_entity.pdbx_description
1 polymer ?
#
loop_
_entity_poly.entity_id
_entity_poly.type
_entity_poly.pdbx_seq_one_letter_code
_entity_poly.pdbx_strand_id
1 'polypeptide(L)'
;MSEPLTLRATGALTLPDAALTRLTALEHGLFAVCAGAAGAGLLLLPVAQARPALALGLAFGLGLGAVRPWAPLLVPAFMALTLGAALGADRLGVSSLVATALVAGLVFGARRAPEGEAPWLYAVNAGLAAAMGAGLLAWAAARVGLTEATPQLAASALGAGLGLWPGAFRFREVAPLPTAATLAAGLPEPYIQAPTRALDLYNAVRGGKVDPETLEGLAEVLRWIVRLAETLRTLDDDLRAADPVTLRERAEAALHEAETSEDEFIRDRRLATAKHLEQILRHREQVELERRRTESLQEYALAYLEEARMGLVLARALPGERSPDRLDEVLTRLREHAKDGDNRRRTAREIQKVL
;
A
#
# COMPACT_ATOMS: atom_id res chain seq x y z
N MET A 1 16.29 6.93 -38.11
CA MET A 1 15.72 5.64 -37.68
C MET A 1 15.48 5.75 -36.19
N SER A 2 14.27 6.10 -35.79
CA SER A 2 13.85 6.34 -34.41
C SER A 2 13.22 5.08 -33.86
N GLU A 3 13.87 4.47 -32.86
CA GLU A 3 13.29 3.36 -32.10
C GLU A 3 12.03 3.83 -31.34
N PRO A 4 10.94 3.06 -31.35
CA PRO A 4 9.78 3.36 -30.53
C PRO A 4 10.09 2.99 -29.08
N LEU A 5 10.09 4.00 -28.20
CA LEU A 5 10.04 3.81 -26.74
C LEU A 5 8.76 3.02 -26.40
N THR A 6 8.89 1.72 -26.16
CA THR A 6 7.82 0.88 -25.64
C THR A 6 7.75 1.05 -24.14
N LEU A 7 6.72 1.77 -23.69
CA LEU A 7 6.39 1.93 -22.27
C LEU A 7 5.86 0.58 -21.76
N ARG A 8 6.77 -0.27 -21.27
CA ARG A 8 6.44 -1.57 -20.65
C ARG A 8 5.79 -1.31 -19.28
N ALA A 9 4.48 -1.09 -19.28
CA ALA A 9 3.68 -1.08 -18.07
C ALA A 9 3.47 -2.53 -17.58
N THR A 10 4.50 -3.12 -16.95
CA THR A 10 4.36 -4.37 -16.19
C THR A 10 3.93 -4.02 -14.77
N GLY A 11 2.66 -3.63 -14.64
CA GLY A 11 1.97 -3.52 -13.37
C GLY A 11 0.57 -4.09 -13.55
N ALA A 12 0.36 -5.34 -13.14
CA ALA A 12 -0.98 -5.92 -13.10
C ALA A 12 -1.76 -5.20 -11.97
N LEU A 13 -2.41 -4.10 -12.32
CA LEU A 13 -3.40 -3.40 -11.51
C LEU A 13 -4.57 -4.37 -11.30
N THR A 14 -4.57 -5.07 -10.16
CA THR A 14 -5.73 -5.83 -9.72
C THR A 14 -6.57 -4.92 -8.85
N LEU A 15 -7.75 -4.53 -9.34
CA LEU A 15 -8.75 -3.81 -8.55
C LEU A 15 -9.49 -4.84 -7.68
N PRO A 16 -9.37 -4.81 -6.35
CA PRO A 16 -10.09 -5.75 -5.48
C PRO A 16 -11.61 -5.51 -5.52
N ASP A 17 -12.43 -6.54 -5.28
CA ASP A 17 -13.91 -6.40 -5.20
C ASP A 17 -14.38 -5.45 -4.08
N ALA A 18 -13.58 -5.29 -3.02
CA ALA A 18 -13.78 -4.27 -1.99
C ALA A 18 -13.49 -2.85 -2.53
N ALA A 19 -12.55 -2.72 -3.47
CA ALA A 19 -12.38 -1.50 -4.23
C ALA A 19 -13.50 -1.34 -5.25
N LEU A 20 -14.11 -2.39 -5.82
CA LEU A 20 -15.32 -2.31 -6.67
C LEU A 20 -16.59 -1.92 -5.89
N THR A 21 -16.76 -2.40 -4.65
CA THR A 21 -17.88 -1.99 -3.77
C THR A 21 -17.67 -0.61 -3.14
N ARG A 22 -16.42 -0.23 -2.85
CA ARG A 22 -16.09 1.17 -2.52
C ARG A 22 -16.09 2.07 -3.74
N LEU A 23 -15.73 1.57 -4.93
CA LEU A 23 -15.84 2.24 -6.23
C LEU A 23 -17.29 2.49 -6.50
N THR A 24 -18.20 1.54 -6.33
CA THR A 24 -19.63 1.81 -6.45
C THR A 24 -20.06 2.88 -5.44
N ALA A 25 -19.72 2.82 -4.15
CA ALA A 25 -20.06 3.91 -3.21
C ALA A 25 -19.39 5.28 -3.53
N LEU A 26 -18.20 5.27 -4.13
CA LEU A 26 -17.44 6.44 -4.59
C LEU A 26 -17.98 6.98 -5.91
N GLU A 27 -18.38 6.13 -6.84
CA GLU A 27 -19.00 6.38 -8.14
C GLU A 27 -20.40 6.93 -7.92
N HIS A 28 -21.20 6.36 -7.01
CA HIS A 28 -22.50 6.91 -6.62
C HIS A 28 -22.33 8.27 -5.94
N GLY A 29 -21.31 8.46 -5.09
CA GLY A 29 -20.98 9.74 -4.48
C GLY A 29 -20.51 10.78 -5.50
N LEU A 30 -19.61 10.41 -6.40
CA LEU A 30 -19.06 11.25 -7.47
C LEU A 30 -20.14 11.61 -8.50
N PHE A 31 -20.95 10.64 -8.90
CA PHE A 31 -22.11 10.82 -9.77
C PHE A 31 -23.16 11.71 -9.09
N ALA A 32 -23.37 11.59 -7.77
CA ALA A 32 -24.22 12.50 -7.01
C ALA A 32 -23.64 13.93 -6.93
N VAL A 33 -22.31 14.10 -6.80
CA VAL A 33 -21.66 15.43 -6.90
C VAL A 33 -21.85 16.01 -8.29
N CYS A 34 -21.57 15.24 -9.34
CA CYS A 34 -21.65 15.70 -10.73
C CYS A 34 -23.10 15.99 -11.14
N ALA A 35 -24.03 15.09 -10.85
CA ALA A 35 -25.45 15.26 -11.13
C ALA A 35 -26.07 16.37 -10.27
N GLY A 36 -25.66 16.48 -9.00
CA GLY A 36 -26.08 17.55 -8.09
C GLY A 36 -25.56 18.92 -8.52
N ALA A 37 -24.29 19.02 -8.93
CA ALA A 37 -23.68 20.26 -9.43
C ALA A 37 -24.23 20.64 -10.82
N ALA A 38 -24.45 19.68 -11.71
CA ALA A 38 -25.09 19.93 -13.01
C ALA A 38 -26.57 20.34 -12.85
N GLY A 39 -27.32 19.66 -11.99
CA GLY A 39 -28.71 20.00 -11.67
C GLY A 39 -28.84 21.36 -10.98
N ALA A 40 -27.94 21.67 -10.03
CA ALA A 40 -27.88 22.99 -9.40
C ALA A 40 -27.46 24.10 -10.38
N GLY A 41 -26.53 23.80 -11.30
CA GLY A 41 -26.13 24.72 -12.37
C GLY A 41 -27.29 25.08 -13.31
N LEU A 42 -28.16 24.12 -13.61
CA LEU A 42 -29.39 24.34 -14.38
C LEU A 42 -30.44 25.17 -13.60
N LEU A 43 -30.56 24.97 -12.28
CA LEU A 43 -31.47 25.75 -11.43
C LEU A 43 -30.96 27.19 -11.19
N LEU A 44 -29.64 27.39 -11.24
CA LEU A 44 -28.98 28.68 -11.05
C LEU A 44 -28.72 29.42 -12.35
N LEU A 45 -29.31 28.99 -13.47
CA LEU A 45 -29.16 29.61 -14.79
C LEU A 45 -29.32 31.14 -14.82
N PRO A 46 -30.38 31.75 -14.21
CA PRO A 46 -30.51 33.21 -14.21
C PRO A 46 -29.41 33.90 -13.40
N VAL A 47 -28.86 33.22 -12.38
CA VAL A 47 -27.73 33.73 -11.59
C VAL A 47 -26.43 33.56 -12.35
N ALA A 48 -26.26 32.49 -13.12
CA ALA A 48 -25.07 32.22 -13.93
C ALA A 48 -24.85 33.26 -15.04
N GLN A 49 -25.95 33.76 -15.64
CA GLN A 49 -25.89 34.82 -16.64
C GLN A 49 -25.48 36.18 -16.06
N ALA A 50 -25.91 36.48 -14.83
CA ALA A 50 -25.60 37.76 -14.18
C ALA A 50 -24.26 37.74 -13.41
N ARG A 51 -23.94 36.60 -12.77
CA ARG A 51 -22.81 36.43 -11.84
C ARG A 51 -22.28 34.97 -11.89
N PRO A 52 -21.46 34.62 -12.89
CA PRO A 52 -21.02 33.24 -13.12
C PRO A 52 -20.20 32.66 -11.96
N ALA A 53 -19.39 33.48 -11.28
CA ALA A 53 -18.62 33.06 -10.11
C ALA A 53 -19.52 32.63 -8.94
N LEU A 54 -20.64 33.32 -8.70
CA LEU A 54 -21.59 32.92 -7.66
C LEU A 54 -22.28 31.60 -8.01
N ALA A 55 -22.73 31.46 -9.27
CA ALA A 55 -23.39 30.24 -9.71
C ALA A 55 -22.48 29.00 -9.59
N LEU A 56 -21.18 29.14 -9.93
CA LEU A 56 -20.17 28.10 -9.74
C LEU A 56 -20.01 27.70 -8.27
N GLY A 57 -19.82 28.68 -7.38
CA GLY A 57 -19.64 28.43 -5.96
C GLY A 57 -20.85 27.71 -5.35
N LEU A 58 -22.06 28.14 -5.70
CA LEU A 58 -23.30 27.52 -5.23
C LEU A 58 -23.50 26.11 -5.81
N ALA A 59 -23.24 25.90 -7.10
CA ALA A 59 -23.41 24.61 -7.76
C ALA A 59 -22.47 23.52 -7.19
N PHE A 60 -21.19 23.84 -7.00
CA PHE A 60 -20.23 22.91 -6.38
C PHE A 60 -20.54 22.65 -4.90
N GLY A 61 -20.97 23.67 -4.15
CA GLY A 61 -21.36 23.52 -2.75
C GLY A 61 -22.60 22.63 -2.57
N LEU A 62 -23.59 22.78 -3.44
CA LEU A 62 -24.78 21.93 -3.49
C LEU A 62 -24.45 20.50 -3.93
N GLY A 63 -23.59 20.33 -4.94
CA GLY A 63 -23.09 19.03 -5.38
C GLY A 63 -22.37 18.26 -4.26
N LEU A 64 -21.51 18.92 -3.48
CA LEU A 64 -20.87 18.33 -2.29
C LEU A 64 -21.89 17.96 -1.21
N GLY A 65 -22.95 18.77 -1.04
CA GLY A 65 -24.06 18.48 -0.14
C GLY A 65 -24.86 17.23 -0.51
N ALA A 66 -25.02 16.97 -1.82
CA ALA A 66 -25.75 15.81 -2.34
C ALA A 66 -25.08 14.46 -2.01
N VAL A 67 -23.79 14.45 -1.64
CA VAL A 67 -23.06 13.23 -1.24
C VAL A 67 -23.58 12.64 0.08
N ARG A 68 -24.23 13.46 0.92
CA ARG A 68 -24.84 13.03 2.19
C ARG A 68 -26.17 13.76 2.41
N PRO A 69 -27.28 13.26 1.85
CA PRO A 69 -28.60 13.87 2.06
C PRO A 69 -29.04 13.87 3.53
N TRP A 70 -28.42 13.02 4.37
CA TRP A 70 -28.69 12.87 5.79
C TRP A 70 -27.86 13.79 6.70
N ALA A 71 -26.98 14.64 6.15
CA ALA A 71 -26.20 15.63 6.92
C ALA A 71 -26.41 17.07 6.40
N PRO A 72 -27.67 17.59 6.41
CA PRO A 72 -28.02 18.87 5.78
C PRO A 72 -27.28 20.06 6.39
N LEU A 73 -26.84 19.96 7.64
CA LEU A 73 -26.10 21.01 8.35
C LEU A 73 -24.70 21.29 7.77
N LEU A 74 -24.16 20.40 6.94
CA LEU A 74 -22.85 20.59 6.30
C LEU A 74 -22.95 21.33 4.96
N VAL A 75 -24.13 21.37 4.34
CA VAL A 75 -24.37 22.03 3.05
C VAL A 75 -24.02 23.53 3.08
N PRO A 76 -24.41 24.32 4.11
CA PRO A 76 -24.06 25.73 4.19
C PRO A 76 -22.54 25.96 4.29
N ALA A 77 -21.82 25.08 4.99
CA ALA A 77 -20.37 25.16 5.13
C ALA A 77 -19.66 24.87 3.80
N PHE A 78 -20.14 23.88 3.04
CA PHE A 78 -19.62 23.59 1.70
C PHE A 78 -19.85 24.76 0.75
N MET A 79 -21.05 25.31 0.75
CA MET A 79 -21.39 26.49 -0.07
C MET A 79 -20.55 27.69 0.32
N ALA A 80 -20.34 27.97 1.60
CA ALA A 80 -19.49 29.09 2.04
C ALA A 80 -18.04 28.94 1.54
N LEU A 81 -17.49 27.72 1.60
CA LEU A 81 -16.12 27.45 1.15
C LEU A 81 -15.96 27.59 -0.37
N THR A 82 -16.86 27.00 -1.16
CA THR A 82 -16.79 27.09 -2.62
C THR A 82 -17.17 28.48 -3.13
N LEU A 83 -18.11 29.17 -2.50
CA LEU A 83 -18.46 30.57 -2.82
C LEU A 83 -17.31 31.53 -2.49
N GLY A 84 -16.66 31.35 -1.33
CA GLY A 84 -15.48 32.11 -0.94
C GLY A 84 -14.33 31.93 -1.94
N ALA A 85 -14.11 30.71 -2.41
CA ALA A 85 -13.13 30.40 -3.44
C ALA A 85 -13.44 31.08 -4.78
N ALA A 86 -14.71 31.05 -5.20
CA ALA A 86 -15.14 31.66 -6.46
C ALA A 86 -14.97 33.19 -6.44
N LEU A 87 -15.42 33.84 -5.36
CA LEU A 87 -15.34 35.29 -5.18
C LEU A 87 -13.91 35.79 -4.94
N GLY A 88 -13.10 34.99 -4.23
CA GLY A 88 -11.68 35.30 -4.03
C GLY A 88 -10.90 35.22 -5.33
N ALA A 89 -11.13 34.18 -6.14
CA ALA A 89 -10.48 34.03 -7.44
C ALA A 89 -10.82 35.17 -8.41
N ASP A 90 -12.09 35.59 -8.45
CA ASP A 90 -12.56 36.70 -9.28
C ASP A 90 -11.85 38.02 -8.93
N ARG A 91 -11.63 38.29 -7.64
CA ARG A 91 -10.85 39.45 -7.18
C ARG A 91 -9.35 39.37 -7.51
N LEU A 92 -8.82 38.17 -7.62
CA LEU A 92 -7.39 37.92 -7.87
C LEU A 92 -7.10 37.73 -9.37
N GLY A 93 -8.10 37.83 -10.25
CA GLY A 93 -7.94 37.60 -11.69
C GLY A 93 -7.66 36.13 -12.04
N VAL A 94 -7.96 35.20 -11.13
CA VAL A 94 -7.78 33.75 -11.33
C VAL A 94 -9.11 33.14 -11.77
N SER A 95 -9.06 32.07 -12.57
CA SER A 95 -10.26 31.35 -12.98
C SER A 95 -11.07 30.86 -11.76
N SER A 96 -12.26 31.44 -11.57
CA SER A 96 -13.20 31.06 -10.51
C SER A 96 -13.61 29.59 -10.59
N LEU A 97 -13.57 29.01 -11.78
CA LEU A 97 -13.85 27.61 -12.08
C LEU A 97 -12.75 26.67 -11.56
N VAL A 98 -11.49 27.00 -11.82
CA VAL A 98 -10.35 26.20 -11.33
C VAL A 98 -10.27 26.30 -9.80
N ALA A 99 -10.51 27.49 -9.23
CA ALA A 99 -10.50 27.71 -7.79
C ALA A 99 -11.63 26.96 -7.06
N THR A 100 -12.85 26.97 -7.61
CA THR A 100 -13.98 26.22 -7.03
C THR A 100 -13.78 24.72 -7.12
N ALA A 101 -13.29 24.22 -8.27
CA ALA A 101 -12.96 22.80 -8.43
C ALA A 101 -11.85 22.34 -7.49
N LEU A 102 -10.80 23.16 -7.30
CA LEU A 102 -9.72 22.92 -6.34
C LEU A 102 -10.27 22.77 -4.92
N VAL A 103 -11.07 23.73 -4.45
CA VAL A 103 -11.63 23.70 -3.10
C VAL A 103 -12.61 22.55 -2.92
N ALA A 104 -13.42 22.25 -3.94
CA ALA A 104 -14.31 21.09 -3.89
C ALA A 104 -13.53 19.77 -3.79
N GLY A 105 -12.42 19.63 -4.53
CA GLY A 105 -11.55 18.47 -4.45
C GLY A 105 -10.80 18.35 -3.12
N LEU A 106 -10.31 19.46 -2.56
CA LEU A 106 -9.68 19.49 -1.23
C LEU A 106 -10.66 19.01 -0.15
N VAL A 107 -11.88 19.51 -0.19
CA VAL A 107 -12.94 19.17 0.77
C VAL A 107 -13.38 17.71 0.61
N PHE A 108 -13.54 17.25 -0.63
CA PHE A 108 -13.87 15.86 -0.92
C PHE A 108 -12.76 14.91 -0.42
N GLY A 109 -11.50 15.23 -0.73
CA GLY A 109 -10.35 14.45 -0.29
C GLY A 109 -10.22 14.42 1.23
N ALA A 110 -10.21 15.57 1.90
CA ALA A 110 -10.09 15.63 3.37
C ALA A 110 -11.15 14.79 4.11
N ARG A 111 -12.36 14.65 3.54
CA ARG A 111 -13.46 13.87 4.13
C ARG A 111 -13.48 12.39 3.75
N ARG A 112 -12.84 12.03 2.64
CA ARG A 112 -12.71 10.64 2.17
C ARG A 112 -11.34 10.05 2.47
N ALA A 113 -10.47 10.81 3.15
CA ALA A 113 -9.19 10.32 3.64
C ALA A 113 -9.43 9.07 4.50
N PRO A 114 -8.84 7.93 4.16
CA PRO A 114 -8.95 6.72 4.96
C PRO A 114 -8.28 6.92 6.33
N GLU A 115 -8.80 6.23 7.32
CA GLU A 115 -8.19 6.18 8.66
C GLU A 115 -6.75 5.66 8.54
N GLY A 116 -5.80 6.44 9.05
CA GLY A 116 -4.39 6.07 9.04
C GLY A 116 -3.59 6.45 7.78
N GLU A 117 -4.02 7.42 6.99
CA GLU A 117 -3.15 8.05 5.99
C GLU A 117 -2.99 9.54 6.30
N ALA A 118 -1.98 10.18 5.70
CA ALA A 118 -1.79 11.63 5.82
C ALA A 118 -2.95 12.34 5.09
N PRO A 119 -3.97 12.84 5.83
CA PRO A 119 -5.25 13.25 5.23
C PRO A 119 -5.09 14.49 4.34
N TRP A 120 -4.05 15.27 4.59
CA TRP A 120 -3.72 16.48 3.83
C TRP A 120 -3.17 16.16 2.43
N LEU A 121 -2.36 15.11 2.24
CA LEU A 121 -1.85 14.71 0.92
C LEU A 121 -2.99 14.23 0.02
N TYR A 122 -3.93 13.48 0.61
CA TYR A 122 -5.11 13.01 -0.09
C TYR A 122 -6.04 14.17 -0.48
N ALA A 123 -6.22 15.14 0.41
CA ALA A 123 -6.91 16.39 0.11
C ALA A 123 -6.24 17.14 -1.06
N VAL A 124 -4.93 17.38 -1.00
CA VAL A 124 -4.17 18.11 -2.02
C VAL A 124 -4.26 17.44 -3.39
N ASN A 125 -4.06 16.12 -3.46
CA ASN A 125 -4.16 15.38 -4.72
C ASN A 125 -5.57 15.43 -5.30
N ALA A 126 -6.61 15.25 -4.48
CA ALA A 126 -8.00 15.38 -4.93
C ALA A 126 -8.32 16.80 -5.41
N GLY A 127 -7.79 17.83 -4.73
CA GLY A 127 -7.90 19.22 -5.15
C GLY A 127 -7.27 19.48 -6.51
N LEU A 128 -6.01 19.10 -6.70
CA LEU A 128 -5.28 19.31 -7.95
C LEU A 128 -5.92 18.56 -9.11
N ALA A 129 -6.39 17.34 -8.87
CA ALA A 129 -6.99 16.51 -9.90
C ALA A 129 -8.37 17.04 -10.32
N ALA A 130 -9.18 17.53 -9.38
CA ALA A 130 -10.44 18.23 -9.68
C ALA A 130 -10.20 19.53 -10.47
N ALA A 131 -9.20 20.33 -10.07
CA ALA A 131 -8.81 21.56 -10.76
C ALA A 131 -8.35 21.30 -12.21
N MET A 132 -7.53 20.27 -12.40
CA MET A 132 -7.03 19.84 -13.71
C MET A 132 -8.18 19.36 -14.61
N GLY A 133 -9.06 18.50 -14.10
CA GLY A 133 -10.19 17.97 -14.86
C GLY A 133 -11.18 19.07 -15.26
N ALA A 134 -11.47 20.01 -14.36
CA ALA A 134 -12.33 21.16 -14.64
C ALA A 134 -11.73 22.08 -15.72
N GLY A 135 -10.42 22.35 -15.65
CA GLY A 135 -9.69 23.13 -16.64
C GLY A 135 -9.64 22.48 -18.02
N LEU A 136 -9.38 21.17 -18.09
CA LEU A 136 -9.32 20.42 -19.35
C LEU A 136 -10.66 20.39 -20.08
N LEU A 137 -11.77 20.16 -19.36
CA LEU A 137 -13.09 20.15 -20.00
C LEU A 137 -13.64 21.55 -20.28
N ALA A 138 -13.28 22.57 -19.50
CA ALA A 138 -13.54 23.96 -19.87
C ALA A 138 -12.84 24.33 -21.19
N TRP A 139 -11.57 23.94 -21.33
CA TRP A 139 -10.79 24.15 -22.55
C TRP A 139 -11.37 23.38 -23.75
N ALA A 140 -11.75 22.11 -23.56
CA ALA A 140 -12.37 21.30 -24.60
C ALA A 140 -13.73 21.85 -25.03
N ALA A 141 -14.57 22.29 -24.09
CA ALA A 141 -15.85 22.93 -24.38
C ALA A 141 -15.68 24.21 -25.22
N ALA A 142 -14.71 25.06 -24.87
CA ALA A 142 -14.38 26.25 -25.64
C ALA A 142 -13.92 25.91 -27.07
N ARG A 143 -13.19 24.81 -27.27
CA ARG A 143 -12.73 24.35 -28.59
C ARG A 143 -13.86 23.85 -29.50
N VAL A 144 -14.94 23.33 -28.93
CA VAL A 144 -16.11 22.79 -29.66
C VAL A 144 -17.21 23.85 -29.84
N GLY A 145 -16.96 25.10 -29.42
CA GLY A 145 -17.91 26.20 -29.58
C GLY A 145 -19.01 26.24 -28.52
N LEU A 146 -18.85 25.51 -27.42
CA LEU A 146 -19.71 25.62 -26.24
C LEU A 146 -19.26 26.86 -25.44
N THR A 147 -19.69 28.03 -25.88
CA THR A 147 -19.33 29.33 -25.29
C THR A 147 -20.40 29.87 -24.34
N GLU A 148 -21.60 29.29 -24.37
CA GLU A 148 -22.64 29.61 -23.40
C GLU A 148 -22.24 29.16 -21.99
N ALA A 149 -22.62 29.93 -20.97
CA ALA A 149 -22.29 29.63 -19.58
C ALA A 149 -22.78 28.24 -19.16
N THR A 150 -23.92 27.79 -19.66
CA THR A 150 -24.57 26.51 -19.30
C THR A 150 -23.76 25.27 -19.68
N PRO A 151 -23.39 25.05 -20.97
CA PRO A 151 -22.59 23.89 -21.36
C PRO A 151 -21.16 23.95 -20.81
N GLN A 152 -20.60 25.14 -20.58
CA GLN A 152 -19.30 25.28 -19.91
C GLN A 152 -19.37 24.83 -18.45
N LEU A 153 -20.39 25.24 -17.71
CA LEU A 153 -20.61 24.82 -16.33
C LEU A 153 -20.82 23.31 -16.22
N ALA A 154 -21.62 22.72 -17.12
CA ALA A 154 -21.86 21.29 -17.16
C ALA A 154 -20.58 20.50 -17.52
N ALA A 155 -19.83 20.94 -18.53
CA ALA A 155 -18.58 20.31 -18.93
C ALA A 155 -17.53 20.39 -17.81
N SER A 156 -17.43 21.52 -17.11
CA SER A 156 -16.47 21.69 -16.03
C SER A 156 -16.84 20.98 -14.74
N ALA A 157 -18.14 20.85 -14.42
CA ALA A 157 -18.61 20.01 -13.33
C ALA A 157 -18.32 18.52 -13.61
N LEU A 158 -18.56 18.06 -14.84
CA LEU A 158 -18.16 16.73 -15.30
C LEU A 158 -16.65 16.55 -15.25
N GLY A 159 -15.88 17.58 -15.58
CA GLY A 159 -14.42 17.57 -15.59
C GLY A 159 -13.83 17.47 -14.21
N ALA A 160 -14.34 18.25 -13.25
CA ALA A 160 -13.98 18.14 -11.86
C ALA A 160 -14.29 16.73 -11.32
N GLY A 161 -15.43 16.15 -11.71
CA GLY A 161 -15.80 14.78 -11.38
C GLY A 161 -14.83 13.73 -11.94
N LEU A 162 -14.55 13.77 -13.24
CA LEU A 162 -13.61 12.86 -13.91
C LEU A 162 -12.17 13.06 -13.43
N GLY A 163 -11.81 14.28 -13.03
CA GLY A 163 -10.53 14.60 -12.41
C GLY A 163 -10.38 14.01 -11.00
N LEU A 164 -11.47 13.76 -10.28
CA LEU A 164 -11.43 13.05 -9.00
C LEU A 164 -11.31 11.53 -9.18
N TRP A 165 -11.46 11.00 -10.40
CA TRP A 165 -11.38 9.58 -10.72
C TRP A 165 -9.98 9.00 -10.47
N PRO A 166 -8.86 9.65 -10.88
CA PRO A 166 -7.50 9.28 -10.45
C PRO A 166 -7.28 9.25 -8.94
N GLY A 167 -7.96 10.11 -8.16
CA GLY A 167 -7.93 10.07 -6.69
C GLY A 167 -8.78 8.94 -6.08
N ALA A 168 -9.69 8.38 -6.87
CA ALA A 168 -10.47 7.18 -6.54
C ALA A 168 -9.74 5.88 -6.98
N PHE A 169 -8.90 5.94 -8.02
CA PHE A 169 -7.97 4.87 -8.38
C PHE A 169 -6.82 4.83 -7.38
N ARG A 170 -7.02 4.06 -6.31
CA ARG A 170 -5.97 3.73 -5.36
C ARG A 170 -4.87 2.94 -6.06
N PHE A 171 -3.71 3.54 -6.25
CA PHE A 171 -2.48 2.78 -6.40
C PHE A 171 -2.05 2.32 -5.01
N ARG A 172 -2.63 1.20 -4.55
CA ARG A 172 -2.07 0.51 -3.39
C ARG A 172 -0.76 -0.10 -3.86
N GLU A 173 0.34 0.43 -3.35
CA GLU A 173 1.65 -0.16 -3.54
C GLU A 173 1.69 -1.49 -2.78
N VAL A 174 1.27 -2.55 -3.44
CA VAL A 174 1.46 -3.92 -2.96
C VAL A 174 2.92 -4.25 -3.23
N ALA A 175 3.67 -4.56 -2.18
CA ALA A 175 5.06 -4.99 -2.33
C ALA A 175 5.10 -6.14 -3.35
N PRO A 176 5.89 -6.02 -4.44
CA PRO A 176 5.88 -7.00 -5.50
C PRO A 176 6.24 -8.36 -4.91
N LEU A 177 5.41 -9.37 -5.23
CA LEU A 177 5.72 -10.74 -4.85
C LEU A 177 6.90 -11.23 -5.67
N PRO A 178 7.82 -12.02 -5.07
CA PRO A 178 8.90 -12.62 -5.81
C PRO A 178 8.34 -13.59 -6.85
N THR A 179 8.89 -13.51 -8.05
CA THR A 179 8.68 -14.49 -9.14
C THR A 179 9.61 -15.70 -8.97
N ALA A 180 9.29 -16.81 -9.63
CA ALA A 180 10.18 -17.97 -9.66
C ALA A 180 11.59 -17.62 -10.16
N ALA A 181 11.69 -16.74 -11.17
CA ALA A 181 12.97 -16.27 -11.68
C ALA A 181 13.77 -15.46 -10.64
N THR A 182 13.09 -14.58 -9.89
CA THR A 182 13.76 -13.81 -8.82
C THR A 182 14.17 -14.69 -7.65
N LEU A 183 13.41 -15.73 -7.32
CA LEU A 183 13.81 -16.71 -6.30
C LEU A 183 15.02 -17.52 -6.76
N ALA A 184 15.01 -18.00 -8.00
CA ALA A 184 16.14 -18.73 -8.60
C ALA A 184 17.43 -17.91 -8.70
N ALA A 185 17.30 -16.60 -8.94
CA ALA A 185 18.45 -15.70 -8.99
C ALA A 185 18.95 -15.31 -7.58
N GLY A 186 18.06 -15.23 -6.58
CA GLY A 186 18.37 -14.69 -5.26
C GLY A 186 18.73 -15.73 -4.20
N LEU A 187 18.27 -16.98 -4.32
CA LEU A 187 18.45 -18.02 -3.32
C LEU A 187 19.09 -19.28 -3.92
N PRO A 188 20.24 -19.73 -3.41
CA PRO A 188 20.84 -21.00 -3.81
C PRO A 188 20.14 -22.19 -3.14
N GLU A 189 20.38 -23.40 -3.66
CA GLU A 189 20.04 -24.64 -2.94
C GLU A 189 20.85 -24.73 -1.63
N PRO A 190 20.26 -25.17 -0.50
CA PRO A 190 18.91 -25.74 -0.34
C PRO A 190 17.79 -24.73 -0.05
N TYR A 191 18.11 -23.44 0.10
CA TYR A 191 17.18 -22.45 0.67
C TYR A 191 16.01 -22.08 -0.25
N ILE A 192 16.10 -22.41 -1.53
CA ILE A 192 15.09 -22.07 -2.55
C ILE A 192 13.81 -22.92 -2.47
N GLN A 193 13.87 -24.11 -1.89
CA GLN A 193 12.79 -25.11 -1.95
C GLN A 193 11.51 -24.63 -1.25
N ALA A 194 11.61 -24.18 0.01
CA ALA A 194 10.46 -23.72 0.77
C ALA A 194 9.80 -22.45 0.16
N PRO A 195 10.56 -21.40 -0.25
CA PRO A 195 10.01 -20.27 -0.99
C PRO A 195 9.31 -20.64 -2.29
N THR A 196 9.86 -21.58 -3.07
CA THR A 196 9.27 -22.02 -4.33
C THR A 196 7.95 -22.73 -4.08
N ARG A 197 7.91 -23.66 -3.12
CA ARG A 197 6.68 -24.36 -2.73
C ARG A 197 5.62 -23.38 -2.20
N ALA A 198 6.02 -22.40 -1.39
CA ALA A 198 5.10 -21.35 -0.92
C ALA A 198 4.53 -20.50 -2.07
N LEU A 199 5.35 -20.18 -3.08
CA LEU A 199 4.92 -19.45 -4.27
C LEU A 199 3.91 -20.27 -5.08
N ASP A 200 4.13 -21.58 -5.23
CA ASP A 200 3.21 -22.49 -5.93
C ASP A 200 1.86 -22.59 -5.19
N LEU A 201 1.89 -22.70 -3.85
CA LEU A 201 0.68 -22.71 -3.02
C LEU A 201 -0.13 -21.42 -3.19
N TYR A 202 0.54 -20.26 -3.22
CA TYR A 202 -0.10 -18.97 -3.47
C TYR A 202 -0.71 -18.90 -4.87
N ASN A 203 0.05 -19.28 -5.91
CA ASN A 203 -0.41 -19.24 -7.30
C ASN A 203 -1.61 -20.16 -7.55
N ALA A 204 -1.68 -21.31 -6.88
CA ALA A 204 -2.82 -22.22 -6.96
C ALA A 204 -4.14 -21.60 -6.47
N VAL A 205 -4.07 -20.64 -5.56
CA VAL A 205 -5.26 -20.00 -4.95
C VAL A 205 -5.61 -18.67 -5.61
N ARG A 206 -4.59 -17.93 -6.08
CA ARG A 206 -4.70 -16.58 -6.67
C ARG A 206 -5.72 -16.49 -7.81
N GLY A 207 -5.84 -17.54 -8.63
CA GLY A 207 -6.74 -17.56 -9.80
C GLY A 207 -8.22 -17.77 -9.48
N GLY A 208 -8.59 -18.05 -8.23
CA GLY A 208 -9.99 -18.28 -7.85
C GLY A 208 -10.65 -17.11 -7.11
N LYS A 209 -11.94 -17.24 -6.82
CA LYS A 209 -12.70 -16.32 -5.96
C LYS A 209 -12.24 -16.46 -4.50
N VAL A 210 -11.24 -15.69 -4.07
CA VAL A 210 -10.84 -15.52 -2.66
C VAL A 210 -10.97 -14.04 -2.33
N ASP A 211 -11.36 -13.71 -1.10
CA ASP A 211 -11.39 -12.32 -0.67
C ASP A 211 -9.98 -11.69 -0.70
N PRO A 212 -9.84 -10.41 -1.09
CA PRO A 212 -8.54 -9.77 -1.26
C PRO A 212 -7.69 -9.71 0.00
N GLU A 213 -8.30 -9.63 1.18
CA GLU A 213 -7.57 -9.56 2.46
C GLU A 213 -6.91 -10.90 2.78
N THR A 214 -7.62 -12.00 2.55
CA THR A 214 -7.05 -13.35 2.65
C THR A 214 -5.92 -13.56 1.65
N LEU A 215 -6.07 -13.11 0.39
CA LEU A 215 -4.99 -13.20 -0.61
C LEU A 215 -3.76 -12.39 -0.20
N GLU A 216 -3.93 -11.18 0.35
CA GLU A 216 -2.83 -10.38 0.87
C GLU A 216 -2.18 -11.03 2.10
N GLY A 217 -2.97 -11.68 2.96
CA GLY A 217 -2.47 -12.47 4.07
C GLY A 217 -1.58 -13.62 3.60
N LEU A 218 -2.02 -14.38 2.59
CA LEU A 218 -1.21 -15.44 1.97
C LEU A 218 0.08 -14.87 1.35
N ALA A 219 -0.02 -13.72 0.69
CA ALA A 219 1.13 -13.01 0.14
C ALA A 219 2.13 -12.56 1.22
N GLU A 220 1.65 -12.13 2.39
CA GLU A 220 2.53 -11.74 3.50
C GLU A 220 3.23 -12.95 4.13
N VAL A 221 2.54 -14.08 4.27
CA VAL A 221 3.16 -15.32 4.76
C VAL A 221 4.19 -15.83 3.76
N LEU A 222 3.92 -15.77 2.45
CA LEU A 222 4.91 -16.06 1.42
C LEU A 222 6.15 -15.17 1.55
N ARG A 223 5.97 -13.85 1.70
CA ARG A 223 7.09 -12.91 1.93
C ARG A 223 7.86 -13.25 3.22
N TRP A 224 7.17 -13.71 4.26
CA TRP A 224 7.81 -14.15 5.48
C TRP A 224 8.67 -15.39 5.28
N ILE A 225 8.19 -16.41 4.57
CA ILE A 225 8.96 -17.62 4.24
C ILE A 225 10.23 -17.28 3.45
N VAL A 226 10.14 -16.33 2.51
CA VAL A 226 11.30 -15.85 1.75
C VAL A 226 12.33 -15.20 2.67
N ARG A 227 11.89 -14.31 3.58
CA ARG A 227 12.78 -13.69 4.58
C ARG A 227 13.42 -14.72 5.51
N LEU A 228 12.68 -15.76 5.90
CA LEU A 228 13.22 -16.86 6.71
C LEU A 228 14.29 -17.64 5.95
N ALA A 229 14.09 -17.90 4.65
CA ALA A 229 15.09 -18.56 3.81
C ALA A 229 16.38 -17.73 3.67
N GLU A 230 16.24 -16.41 3.47
CA GLU A 230 17.37 -15.48 3.45
C GLU A 230 18.11 -15.46 4.79
N THR A 231 17.36 -15.46 5.91
CA THR A 231 17.92 -15.50 7.26
C THR A 231 18.68 -16.79 7.51
N LEU A 232 18.13 -17.94 7.12
CA LEU A 232 18.82 -19.23 7.23
C LEU A 232 20.13 -19.24 6.45
N ARG A 233 20.14 -18.69 5.23
CA ARG A 233 21.36 -18.55 4.43
C ARG A 233 22.41 -17.72 5.16
N THR A 234 22.04 -16.55 5.69
CA THR A 234 22.95 -15.70 6.45
C THR A 234 23.49 -16.39 7.70
N LEU A 235 22.63 -17.06 8.47
CA LEU A 235 23.07 -17.81 9.66
C LEU A 235 24.02 -18.95 9.30
N ASP A 236 23.75 -19.69 8.23
CA ASP A 236 24.64 -20.77 7.77
C ASP A 236 25.97 -20.22 7.22
N ASP A 237 25.98 -19.03 6.60
CA ASP A 237 27.22 -18.36 6.19
C ASP A 237 28.04 -17.90 7.42
N ASP A 238 27.41 -17.36 8.45
CA ASP A 238 28.04 -17.01 9.73
C ASP A 238 28.62 -18.24 10.44
N LEU A 239 27.89 -19.36 10.44
CA LEU A 239 28.36 -20.63 10.98
C LEU A 239 29.53 -21.20 10.16
N ARG A 240 29.56 -21.03 8.84
CA ARG A 240 30.71 -21.49 8.03
C ARG A 240 31.95 -20.63 8.28
N ALA A 241 31.79 -19.33 8.53
CA ALA A 241 32.90 -18.43 8.81
C ALA A 241 33.63 -18.75 10.12
N ALA A 242 32.93 -19.36 11.09
CA ALA A 242 33.45 -19.64 12.43
C ALA A 242 33.62 -21.16 12.70
N ASP A 243 34.59 -21.82 12.05
CA ASP A 243 34.84 -23.26 12.24
C ASP A 243 35.16 -23.62 13.72
N PRO A 244 34.32 -24.43 14.38
CA PRO A 244 34.46 -24.70 15.81
C PRO A 244 35.66 -25.57 16.14
N VAL A 245 36.18 -26.37 15.19
CA VAL A 245 37.38 -27.19 15.42
C VAL A 245 38.61 -26.29 15.45
N THR A 246 38.82 -25.51 14.39
CA THR A 246 39.94 -24.56 14.31
C THR A 246 39.92 -23.55 15.47
N LEU A 247 38.75 -23.07 15.87
CA LEU A 247 38.63 -22.10 16.98
C LEU A 247 38.99 -22.73 18.34
N ARG A 248 38.62 -23.98 18.59
CA ARG A 248 38.99 -24.70 19.83
C ARG A 248 40.48 -25.00 19.88
N GLU A 249 41.04 -25.52 18.80
CA GLU A 249 42.48 -25.80 18.70
C GLU A 249 43.31 -24.53 18.94
N ARG A 250 42.88 -23.39 18.36
CA ARG A 250 43.52 -22.09 18.59
C ARG A 250 43.39 -21.60 20.03
N ALA A 251 42.24 -21.83 20.68
CA ALA A 251 42.04 -21.45 22.06
C ALA A 251 42.93 -22.28 23.00
N GLU A 252 42.98 -23.60 22.80
CA GLU A 252 43.83 -24.52 23.56
C GLU A 252 45.32 -24.22 23.35
N ALA A 253 45.74 -23.95 22.11
CA ALA A 253 47.12 -23.54 21.80
C ALA A 253 47.48 -22.22 22.50
N ALA A 254 46.57 -21.23 22.51
CA ALA A 254 46.80 -19.97 23.21
C ALA A 254 46.91 -20.16 24.73
N LEU A 255 46.12 -21.06 25.32
CA LEU A 255 46.22 -21.42 26.74
C LEU A 255 47.56 -22.10 27.05
N HIS A 256 47.97 -23.07 26.24
CA HIS A 256 49.23 -23.77 26.41
C HIS A 256 50.44 -22.82 26.28
N GLU A 257 50.43 -21.96 25.27
CA GLU A 257 51.47 -20.93 25.09
C GLU A 257 51.52 -19.97 26.30
N ALA A 258 50.37 -19.63 26.89
CA ALA A 258 50.31 -18.78 28.09
C ALA A 258 50.95 -19.46 29.32
N GLU A 259 50.72 -20.77 29.50
CA GLU A 259 51.31 -21.54 30.60
C GLU A 259 52.83 -21.64 30.51
N THR A 260 53.36 -21.76 29.29
CA THR A 260 54.81 -21.85 29.03
C THR A 260 55.53 -20.51 28.95
N SER A 261 54.80 -19.39 28.93
CA SER A 261 55.39 -18.06 28.78
C SER A 261 55.89 -17.48 30.11
N GLU A 262 57.19 -17.19 30.16
CA GLU A 262 57.82 -16.51 31.32
C GLU A 262 57.43 -15.03 31.40
N ASP A 263 57.21 -14.36 30.27
CA ASP A 263 56.81 -12.95 30.19
C ASP A 263 55.33 -12.76 30.54
N GLU A 264 55.07 -11.93 31.55
CA GLU A 264 53.74 -11.58 32.05
C GLU A 264 52.86 -10.91 30.99
N PHE A 265 53.41 -9.99 30.19
CA PHE A 265 52.64 -9.30 29.16
C PHE A 265 52.19 -10.24 28.05
N ILE A 266 53.08 -11.15 27.63
CA ILE A 266 52.77 -12.16 26.62
C ILE A 266 51.72 -13.14 27.14
N ARG A 267 51.87 -13.62 28.38
CA ARG A 267 50.89 -14.49 29.04
C ARG A 267 49.50 -13.86 29.08
N ASP A 268 49.37 -12.61 29.53
CA ASP A 268 48.07 -11.92 29.61
C ASP A 268 47.42 -11.75 28.24
N ARG A 269 48.20 -11.40 27.21
CA ARG A 269 47.70 -11.30 25.84
C ARG A 269 47.19 -12.65 25.30
N ARG A 270 47.87 -13.75 25.63
CA ARG A 270 47.48 -15.10 25.22
C ARG A 270 46.20 -15.55 25.94
N LEU A 271 46.09 -15.29 27.24
CA LEU A 271 44.86 -15.52 28.01
C LEU A 271 43.67 -14.72 27.47
N ALA A 272 43.88 -13.43 27.13
CA ALA A 272 42.84 -12.61 26.52
C ALA A 272 42.41 -13.14 25.15
N THR A 273 43.36 -13.65 24.35
CA THR A 273 43.08 -14.27 23.05
C THR A 273 42.25 -15.54 23.22
N ALA A 274 42.63 -16.43 24.15
CA ALA A 274 41.87 -17.64 24.46
C ALA A 274 40.43 -17.31 24.89
N LYS A 275 40.26 -16.35 25.80
CA LYS A 275 38.94 -15.88 26.26
C LYS A 275 38.08 -15.31 25.12
N HIS A 276 38.70 -14.58 24.19
CA HIS A 276 37.99 -14.07 23.02
C HIS A 276 37.52 -15.19 22.09
N LEU A 277 38.36 -16.20 21.84
CA LEU A 277 38.01 -17.38 21.05
C LEU A 277 36.88 -18.19 21.70
N GLU A 278 36.90 -18.36 23.02
CA GLU A 278 35.78 -18.95 23.77
C GLU A 278 34.49 -18.15 23.62
N GLN A 279 34.56 -16.82 23.63
CA GLN A 279 33.38 -15.97 23.43
C GLN A 279 32.81 -16.13 22.02
N ILE A 280 33.66 -16.27 21.00
CA ILE A 280 33.23 -16.58 19.63
C ILE A 280 32.53 -17.95 19.59
N LEU A 281 33.08 -18.96 20.25
CA LEU A 281 32.44 -20.29 20.33
C LEU A 281 31.07 -20.23 21.00
N ARG A 282 30.91 -19.48 22.10
CA ARG A 282 29.60 -19.28 22.74
C ARG A 282 28.62 -18.53 21.84
N HIS A 283 29.09 -17.51 21.12
CA HIS A 283 28.24 -16.80 20.16
C HIS A 283 27.78 -17.74 19.03
N ARG A 284 28.67 -18.59 18.53
CA ARG A 284 28.34 -19.61 17.54
C ARG A 284 27.23 -20.54 18.04
N GLU A 285 27.29 -21.02 19.29
CA GLU A 285 26.22 -21.86 19.87
C GLU A 285 24.86 -21.14 19.87
N GLN A 286 24.84 -19.83 20.11
CA GLN A 286 23.61 -19.03 20.00
C GLN A 286 23.12 -18.94 18.55
N VAL A 287 24.02 -18.74 17.59
CA VAL A 287 23.68 -18.71 16.16
C VAL A 287 23.13 -20.06 15.71
N GLU A 288 23.68 -21.19 16.16
CA GLU A 288 23.15 -22.53 15.86
C GLU A 288 21.73 -22.72 16.40
N LEU A 289 21.46 -22.20 17.59
CA LEU A 289 20.13 -22.26 18.20
C LEU A 289 19.13 -21.39 17.44
N GLU A 290 19.51 -20.18 17.03
CA GLU A 290 18.68 -19.31 16.21
C GLU A 290 18.44 -19.90 14.80
N ARG A 291 19.43 -20.58 14.22
CA ARG A 291 19.28 -21.30 12.95
C ARG A 291 18.21 -22.39 13.06
N ARG A 292 18.25 -23.23 14.10
CA ARG A 292 17.22 -24.26 14.35
C ARG A 292 15.84 -23.66 14.59
N ARG A 293 15.75 -22.55 15.34
CA ARG A 293 14.49 -21.83 15.54
C ARG A 293 13.93 -21.33 14.21
N THR A 294 14.77 -20.70 13.39
CA THR A 294 14.38 -20.16 12.08
C THR A 294 13.91 -21.27 11.13
N GLU A 295 14.57 -22.42 11.13
CA GLU A 295 14.19 -23.60 10.36
C GLU A 295 12.80 -24.11 10.78
N SER A 296 12.56 -24.28 12.09
CA SER A 296 11.25 -24.68 12.60
C SER A 296 10.14 -23.67 12.28
N LEU A 297 10.45 -22.37 12.29
CA LEU A 297 9.51 -21.32 11.92
C LEU A 297 9.17 -21.36 10.42
N GLN A 298 10.15 -21.69 9.57
CA GLN A 298 9.93 -21.83 8.14
C GLN A 298 9.01 -23.03 7.84
N GLU A 299 9.24 -24.16 8.49
CA GLU A 299 8.38 -25.35 8.40
C GLU A 299 6.95 -25.05 8.85
N TYR A 300 6.80 -24.38 9.99
CA TYR A 300 5.51 -23.95 10.50
C TYR A 300 4.77 -23.02 9.52
N ALA A 301 5.46 -22.00 9.00
CA ALA A 301 4.87 -21.04 8.08
C ALA A 301 4.42 -21.69 6.76
N LEU A 302 5.20 -22.66 6.27
CA LEU A 302 4.84 -23.44 5.09
C LEU A 302 3.62 -24.32 5.35
N ALA A 303 3.58 -25.04 6.47
CA ALA A 303 2.43 -25.85 6.88
C ALA A 303 1.16 -25.00 7.03
N TYR A 304 1.30 -23.80 7.59
CA TYR A 304 0.20 -22.84 7.72
C TYR A 304 -0.37 -22.39 6.36
N LEU A 305 0.49 -22.14 5.36
CA LEU A 305 0.02 -21.86 3.99
C LEU A 305 -0.71 -23.04 3.36
N GLU A 306 -0.25 -24.27 3.63
CA GLU A 306 -0.89 -25.49 3.13
C GLU A 306 -2.27 -25.68 3.75
N GLU A 307 -2.39 -25.52 5.06
CA GLU A 307 -3.67 -25.58 5.78
C GLU A 307 -4.64 -24.53 5.24
N ALA A 308 -4.18 -23.28 5.08
CA ALA A 308 -4.99 -22.20 4.52
C ALA A 308 -5.48 -22.51 3.10
N ARG A 309 -4.60 -23.02 2.22
CA ARG A 309 -4.99 -23.44 0.87
C ARG A 309 -6.04 -24.54 0.92
N MET A 310 -5.80 -25.60 1.68
CA MET A 310 -6.71 -26.74 1.76
C MET A 310 -8.08 -26.33 2.29
N GLY A 311 -8.10 -25.48 3.31
CA GLY A 311 -9.32 -24.89 3.85
C GLY A 311 -10.09 -24.07 2.82
N LEU A 312 -9.41 -23.22 2.05
CA LEU A 312 -10.02 -22.45 0.97
C LEU A 312 -10.56 -23.31 -0.18
N VAL A 313 -9.88 -24.42 -0.50
CA VAL A 313 -10.36 -25.39 -1.51
C VAL A 313 -11.61 -26.11 -1.01
N LEU A 314 -11.62 -26.56 0.25
CA LEU A 314 -12.77 -27.24 0.86
C LEU A 314 -14.00 -26.33 0.94
N ALA A 315 -13.83 -25.08 1.38
CA ALA A 315 -14.91 -24.11 1.47
C ALA A 315 -15.57 -23.81 0.10
N ARG A 316 -14.81 -23.94 -1.00
CA ARG A 316 -15.36 -23.81 -2.35
C ARG A 316 -16.11 -25.05 -2.81
N ALA A 317 -15.65 -26.24 -2.42
CA ALA A 317 -16.26 -27.49 -2.83
C ALA A 317 -17.59 -27.77 -2.10
N LEU A 318 -17.73 -27.31 -0.86
CA LEU A 318 -18.89 -27.56 0.00
C LEU A 318 -19.46 -26.25 0.60
N PRO A 319 -20.11 -25.40 -0.19
CA PRO A 319 -20.71 -24.17 0.32
C PRO A 319 -21.92 -24.48 1.21
N GLY A 320 -21.79 -24.29 2.53
CA GLY A 320 -22.90 -24.35 3.49
C GLY A 320 -22.94 -25.60 4.39
N GLU A 321 -22.12 -26.61 4.13
CA GLU A 321 -21.80 -27.64 5.13
C GLU A 321 -20.67 -27.14 6.04
N ARG A 322 -20.49 -27.75 7.22
CA ARG A 322 -19.47 -27.35 8.21
C ARG A 322 -18.12 -27.14 7.53
N SER A 323 -17.82 -25.86 7.28
CA SER A 323 -16.47 -25.35 7.10
C SER A 323 -15.59 -26.03 8.16
N PRO A 324 -14.37 -26.50 7.81
CA PRO A 324 -13.47 -27.08 8.81
C PRO A 324 -13.43 -26.17 10.04
N ASP A 325 -13.61 -26.69 11.26
CA ASP A 325 -13.80 -25.87 12.47
C ASP A 325 -12.68 -24.82 12.68
N ARG A 326 -11.49 -25.03 12.09
CA ARG A 326 -10.33 -24.13 12.12
C ARG A 326 -10.22 -23.14 10.96
N LEU A 327 -11.00 -23.26 9.89
CA LEU A 327 -10.85 -22.43 8.70
C LEU A 327 -11.08 -20.95 9.02
N ASP A 328 -12.14 -20.63 9.77
CA ASP A 328 -12.44 -19.25 10.14
C ASP A 328 -11.34 -18.62 11.00
N GLU A 329 -10.69 -19.42 11.85
CA GLU A 329 -9.54 -19.01 12.65
C GLU A 329 -8.30 -18.73 11.77
N VAL A 330 -8.03 -19.59 10.78
CA VAL A 330 -6.92 -19.43 9.83
C VAL A 330 -7.14 -18.21 8.92
N LEU A 331 -8.36 -18.02 8.40
CA LEU A 331 -8.70 -16.87 7.57
C LEU A 331 -8.62 -15.57 8.37
N THR A 332 -9.08 -15.57 9.63
CA THR A 332 -8.97 -14.41 10.51
C THR A 332 -7.50 -14.04 10.75
N ARG A 333 -6.66 -15.03 11.07
CA ARG A 333 -5.21 -14.81 11.24
C ARG A 333 -4.51 -14.32 9.97
N LEU A 334 -4.92 -14.80 8.79
CA LEU A 334 -4.41 -14.28 7.52
C LEU A 334 -4.75 -12.80 7.33
N ARG A 335 -5.99 -12.40 7.64
CA ARG A 335 -6.41 -10.99 7.57
C ARG A 335 -5.67 -10.12 8.58
N GLU A 336 -5.39 -10.64 9.77
CA GLU A 336 -4.54 -9.97 10.76
C GLU A 336 -3.10 -9.79 10.25
N HIS A 337 -2.50 -10.81 9.65
CA HIS A 337 -1.17 -10.69 9.03
C HIS A 337 -1.13 -9.66 7.90
N ALA A 338 -2.19 -9.56 7.08
CA ALA A 338 -2.30 -8.51 6.08
C ALA A 338 -2.27 -7.10 6.73
N LYS A 339 -3.05 -6.90 7.79
CA LYS A 339 -3.10 -5.63 8.54
C LYS A 339 -1.75 -5.29 9.18
N ASP A 340 -1.10 -6.26 9.82
CA ASP A 340 0.20 -6.07 10.45
C ASP A 340 1.31 -5.74 9.43
N GLY A 341 1.26 -6.38 8.25
CA GLY A 341 2.17 -6.08 7.15
C GLY A 341 2.00 -4.65 6.65
N ASP A 342 0.76 -4.19 6.49
CA ASP A 342 0.47 -2.81 6.11
C ASP A 342 0.96 -1.80 7.15
N ASN A 343 0.72 -2.06 8.43
CA ASN A 343 1.18 -1.22 9.53
C ASN A 343 2.70 -1.10 9.53
N ARG A 344 3.43 -2.22 9.39
CA ARG A 344 4.90 -2.21 9.32
C ARG A 344 5.43 -1.39 8.14
N ARG A 345 4.87 -1.58 6.94
CA ARG A 345 5.24 -0.79 5.75
C ARG A 345 4.94 0.69 5.91
N ARG A 346 3.83 1.02 6.58
CA ARG A 346 3.49 2.40 6.90
C ARG A 346 4.50 3.03 7.84
N THR A 347 4.82 2.38 8.95
CA THR A 347 5.82 2.85 9.91
C THR A 347 7.18 3.03 9.25
N ALA A 348 7.62 2.08 8.41
CA ALA A 348 8.89 2.19 7.68
C ALA A 348 8.93 3.44 6.78
N ARG A 349 7.83 3.75 6.07
CA ARG A 349 7.72 4.96 5.24
C ARG A 349 7.68 6.24 6.06
N GLU A 350 7.05 6.22 7.23
CA GLU A 350 7.02 7.37 8.14
C GLU A 350 8.42 7.65 8.70
N ILE A 351 9.18 6.61 9.08
CA ILE A 351 10.57 6.74 9.51
C ILE A 351 11.46 7.28 8.39
N GLN A 352 11.32 6.74 7.16
CA GLN A 352 12.12 7.16 6.01
C GLN A 352 11.87 8.62 5.58
N LYS A 353 10.72 9.20 5.94
CA LYS A 353 10.42 10.63 5.68
C LYS A 353 11.00 11.59 6.71
N VAL A 354 11.37 11.07 7.89
CA VAL A 354 11.92 11.86 9.01
C VAL A 354 13.45 11.88 8.98
N LEU A 355 14.07 10.91 8.30
CA LEU A 355 15.51 10.84 8.04
C LEU A 355 15.88 11.62 6.77
#